data_AF-A0A165ZS12-F1
#
_entry.id   AF-A0A165ZS12-F1
#
_cell.length_a   1.000
_cell.length_b   1.000
_cell.length_c   1.000
_cell.angle_alpha   90.00
_cell.angle_beta   90.00
_cell.angle_gamma   90.00
#
_symmetry.space_group_name_H-M   'P 1'
#
loop_
_entity.id
_entity.type
_entity.pdbx_description
1 polymer ?
#
loop_
_entity_poly.entity_id
_entity_poly.type
_entity_poly.pdbx_seq_one_letter_code
_entity_poly.pdbx_strand_id
1 'polypeptide(L)'
;MSQSTYDFPLFHGDYDETTETDLKADTPIQWLGKLERCFTSGTSDKDKIYAFRVNLERGSTASDWWKGIADTEKDTWDKVVDLFEAQWPPTKLVATGTTAKKALLLNLRLEESKLGEMEGTGRSENYSHIKWADKVHKLWKGLNDPSGHLLDQIRPNMPKALLDVISLSTADKNSGEKFFEAVRAVDVERMMQKFSESKAMRELEERVNALSIPSQYANHSPAPTAQHYQQTYYSPSYTPPHHRAQPTPGPQTPVPQPTAGLNHYAARQTPAHLPITPAAPHQGYLPTPANSALNNPFSDQTTPRPNNFSRQLAQTQASPLAGRGTDSNDIARRIAIESIPYQDTPEGVAAYTRAYTEWEARWGADNLCTFITDRLPLSPGTSPLGSKECYTCGIASTPPHLGFDCLALDHKKIPVREKQWRTYINKALWNAGQRSTPGRRSYQASPIIAQIAVTDDGYAYDPNIYPADSLQFEDDPSSGNGQESHY
;
A
#
# COMPACT_ATOMS: atom_id res chain seq x y z
N MET A 1 40.38 -6.80 -6.25
CA MET A 1 38.90 -6.74 -6.06
C MET A 1 38.47 -5.27 -6.02
N SER A 2 37.36 -4.92 -6.65
CA SER A 2 36.83 -3.54 -6.64
C SER A 2 36.15 -3.23 -5.30
N GLN A 3 36.00 -1.95 -4.94
CA GLN A 3 35.24 -1.56 -3.74
C GLN A 3 33.75 -2.01 -3.80
N SER A 4 33.24 -2.33 -4.99
CA SER A 4 31.85 -2.78 -5.19
C SER A 4 31.54 -4.14 -4.57
N THR A 5 32.54 -4.98 -4.27
CA THR A 5 32.33 -6.35 -3.78
C THR A 5 32.13 -6.45 -2.26
N TYR A 6 32.33 -5.35 -1.54
CA TYR A 6 32.16 -5.26 -0.07
C TYR A 6 30.83 -4.61 0.36
N ASP A 7 30.10 -4.01 -0.59
CA ASP A 7 28.80 -3.33 -0.39
C ASP A 7 27.68 -4.10 -1.13
N PHE A 8 27.89 -5.42 -1.29
CA PHE A 8 27.03 -6.33 -2.02
C PHE A 8 26.16 -7.13 -1.02
N PRO A 9 24.88 -7.42 -1.31
CA PRO A 9 23.99 -8.09 -0.36
C PRO A 9 24.48 -9.51 -0.04
N LEU A 10 24.43 -9.86 1.25
CA LEU A 10 24.80 -11.20 1.73
C LEU A 10 23.74 -12.24 1.37
N PHE A 11 24.17 -13.49 1.16
CA PHE A 11 23.30 -14.62 0.85
C PHE A 11 23.15 -15.55 2.05
N HIS A 12 21.89 -15.82 2.39
CA HIS A 12 21.50 -16.62 3.56
C HIS A 12 21.16 -18.08 3.17
N GLY A 13 20.55 -18.28 1.99
CA GLY A 13 20.22 -19.61 1.44
C GLY A 13 18.88 -20.20 1.90
N ASP A 14 18.13 -19.48 2.73
CA ASP A 14 16.82 -19.81 3.28
C ASP A 14 15.68 -19.11 2.52
N TYR A 15 15.49 -19.48 1.25
CA TYR A 15 14.36 -19.00 0.46
C TYR A 15 13.08 -19.73 0.84
N ASP A 16 12.27 -19.10 1.69
CA ASP A 16 10.87 -19.48 1.87
C ASP A 16 10.04 -18.92 0.71
N GLU A 17 9.70 -19.74 -0.28
CA GLU A 17 8.83 -19.36 -1.41
C GLU A 17 7.40 -18.98 -0.96
N THR A 18 7.04 -19.13 0.32
CA THR A 18 5.67 -18.93 0.83
C THR A 18 5.38 -17.53 1.39
N THR A 19 6.37 -16.66 1.59
CA THR A 19 6.14 -15.31 2.11
C THR A 19 5.82 -14.30 0.99
N GLU A 20 4.52 -14.12 0.73
CA GLU A 20 3.95 -13.18 -0.25
C GLU A 20 4.34 -11.69 -0.01
N THR A 21 5.05 -11.39 1.08
CA THR A 21 5.43 -10.04 1.52
C THR A 21 6.68 -9.46 0.86
N ASP A 22 7.62 -10.26 0.34
CA ASP A 22 8.90 -9.76 -0.19
C ASP A 22 9.02 -9.77 -1.72
N LEU A 23 8.27 -8.86 -2.36
CA LEU A 23 8.42 -8.44 -3.77
C LEU A 23 9.78 -7.78 -4.11
N LYS A 24 10.83 -8.02 -3.29
CA LYS A 24 12.17 -7.43 -3.39
C LYS A 24 13.33 -8.40 -3.12
N ALA A 25 13.08 -9.60 -2.61
CA ALA A 25 14.12 -10.61 -2.54
C ALA A 25 14.45 -11.09 -3.97
N ASP A 26 15.71 -10.93 -4.39
CA ASP A 26 16.19 -11.55 -5.63
C ASP A 26 16.12 -13.08 -5.48
N THR A 27 15.77 -13.84 -6.51
CA THR A 27 15.95 -15.30 -6.43
C THR A 27 17.44 -15.66 -6.27
N PRO A 28 17.81 -16.85 -5.76
CA PRO A 28 19.22 -17.27 -5.63
C PRO A 28 20.04 -17.07 -6.92
N ILE A 29 19.45 -17.40 -8.06
CA ILE A 29 20.08 -17.23 -9.38
C ILE A 29 20.20 -15.74 -9.77
N GLN A 30 19.22 -14.90 -9.41
CA GLN A 30 19.32 -13.45 -9.63
C GLN A 30 20.39 -12.82 -8.74
N TRP A 31 20.55 -13.29 -7.50
CA TRP A 31 21.64 -12.88 -6.61
C TRP A 31 23.00 -13.27 -7.19
N LEU A 32 23.17 -14.52 -7.63
CA LEU A 32 24.41 -14.99 -8.26
C LEU A 32 24.73 -14.18 -9.52
N GLY A 33 23.77 -13.99 -10.41
CA GLY A 33 23.93 -13.18 -11.63
C GLY A 33 24.14 -11.68 -11.37
N LYS A 34 23.84 -11.17 -10.17
CA LYS A 34 24.26 -9.82 -9.74
C LYS A 34 25.72 -9.82 -9.26
N LEU A 35 26.15 -10.85 -8.55
CA LEU A 35 27.54 -11.00 -8.09
C LEU A 35 28.49 -11.11 -9.29
N GLU A 36 28.12 -11.89 -10.31
CA GLU A 36 28.90 -12.02 -11.54
C GLU A 36 29.11 -10.70 -12.28
N ARG A 37 28.12 -9.80 -12.25
CA ARG A 37 28.25 -8.45 -12.85
C ARG A 37 29.21 -7.54 -12.10
N CYS A 38 29.63 -7.89 -10.89
CA CYS A 38 30.71 -7.19 -10.18
C CYS A 38 32.10 -7.65 -10.62
N PHE A 39 32.22 -8.73 -11.39
CA PHE A 39 33.49 -9.22 -11.94
C PHE A 39 33.80 -8.54 -13.29
N THR A 40 35.07 -8.19 -13.50
CA THR A 40 35.58 -7.77 -14.82
C THR A 40 36.16 -8.97 -15.56
N SER A 41 36.32 -8.87 -16.88
CA SER A 41 36.85 -9.95 -17.74
C SER A 41 38.25 -10.46 -17.37
N GLY A 42 39.02 -9.70 -16.59
CA GLY A 42 40.34 -10.12 -16.06
C GLY A 42 40.31 -10.69 -14.64
N THR A 43 39.14 -10.90 -14.03
CA THR A 43 39.02 -11.41 -12.65
C THR A 43 39.37 -12.90 -12.62
N SER A 44 40.37 -13.29 -11.82
CA SER A 44 40.76 -14.69 -11.70
C SER A 44 39.70 -15.50 -10.96
N ASP A 45 39.58 -16.80 -11.25
CA ASP A 45 38.61 -17.67 -10.56
C ASP A 45 38.84 -17.70 -9.04
N LYS A 46 40.10 -17.64 -8.59
CA LYS A 46 40.43 -17.53 -7.15
C LYS A 46 39.82 -16.28 -6.52
N ASP A 47 39.82 -15.15 -7.24
CA ASP A 47 39.18 -13.92 -6.79
C ASP A 47 37.65 -14.04 -6.77
N LYS A 48 37.04 -14.66 -7.79
CA LYS A 48 35.58 -14.88 -7.85
C LYS A 48 35.11 -15.81 -6.72
N ILE A 49 35.81 -16.93 -6.49
CA ILE A 49 35.54 -17.91 -5.43
C ILE A 49 35.68 -17.26 -4.05
N TYR A 50 36.70 -16.42 -3.84
CA TYR A 50 36.84 -15.64 -2.62
C TYR A 50 35.68 -14.64 -2.45
N ALA A 51 35.35 -13.90 -3.51
CA ALA A 51 34.26 -12.92 -3.52
C ALA A 51 32.90 -13.56 -3.18
N PHE A 52 32.61 -14.73 -3.76
CA PHE A 52 31.43 -15.53 -3.43
C PHE A 52 31.43 -15.93 -1.95
N ARG A 53 32.53 -16.53 -1.46
CA ARG A 53 32.66 -16.96 -0.05
C ARG A 53 32.43 -15.84 0.95
N VAL A 54 32.94 -14.63 0.70
CA VAL A 54 32.77 -13.50 1.64
C VAL A 54 31.38 -12.85 1.58
N ASN A 55 30.61 -13.12 0.53
CA ASN A 55 29.23 -12.66 0.39
C ASN A 55 28.19 -13.70 0.86
N LEU A 56 28.61 -14.79 1.52
CA LEU A 56 27.72 -15.67 2.29
C LEU A 56 27.61 -15.17 3.74
N GLU A 57 26.37 -15.04 4.24
CA GLU A 57 26.14 -14.63 5.64
C GLU A 57 26.75 -15.64 6.63
N ARG A 58 27.33 -15.17 7.74
CA ARG A 58 28.04 -16.06 8.68
C ARG A 58 27.05 -16.87 9.52
N GLY A 59 27.13 -18.20 9.40
CA GLY A 59 26.24 -19.12 10.11
C GLY A 59 24.88 -19.28 9.46
N SER A 60 24.75 -18.89 8.18
CA SER A 60 23.58 -19.18 7.35
C SER A 60 23.65 -20.58 6.72
N THR A 61 22.52 -21.08 6.24
CA THR A 61 22.41 -22.34 5.49
C THR A 61 23.40 -22.38 4.32
N ALA A 62 23.56 -21.27 3.60
CA ALA A 62 24.52 -21.20 2.49
C ALA A 62 25.98 -21.27 2.96
N SER A 63 26.30 -20.67 4.11
CA SER A 63 27.64 -20.73 4.70
C SER A 63 28.02 -22.14 5.15
N ASP A 64 27.07 -22.88 5.73
CA ASP A 64 27.28 -24.26 6.18
C ASP A 64 27.35 -25.24 5.02
N TRP A 65 26.51 -25.07 3.99
CA TRP A 65 26.64 -25.77 2.71
C TRP A 65 28.04 -25.61 2.10
N TRP A 66 28.53 -24.37 1.99
CA TRP A 66 29.83 -24.06 1.38
C TRP A 66 31.04 -24.68 2.11
N LYS A 67 30.91 -24.92 3.42
CA LYS A 67 31.92 -25.64 4.23
C LYS A 67 31.93 -27.14 3.95
N GLY A 68 30.81 -27.72 3.53
CA GLY A 68 30.67 -29.15 3.23
C GLY A 68 31.26 -29.59 1.89
N ILE A 69 31.48 -28.66 0.96
CA ILE A 69 32.01 -28.92 -0.39
C ILE A 69 33.54 -29.10 -0.33
N ALA A 70 34.10 -30.10 -1.03
CA ALA A 70 35.54 -30.29 -1.09
C ALA A 70 36.26 -29.21 -1.92
N ASP A 71 37.49 -28.84 -1.56
CA ASP A 71 38.23 -27.78 -2.26
C ASP A 71 38.51 -28.11 -3.75
N THR A 72 38.56 -29.39 -4.11
CA THR A 72 38.68 -29.89 -5.50
C THR A 72 37.41 -29.73 -6.35
N GLU A 73 36.27 -29.50 -5.70
CA GLU A 73 34.96 -29.33 -6.35
C GLU A 73 34.63 -27.83 -6.55
N LYS A 74 35.39 -26.92 -5.93
CA LYS A 74 35.20 -25.46 -5.97
C LYS A 74 36.46 -24.67 -6.33
N ASP A 75 37.34 -25.28 -7.11
CA ASP A 75 38.62 -24.73 -7.60
C ASP A 75 38.49 -23.80 -8.82
N THR A 76 37.41 -23.94 -9.60
CA THR A 76 37.04 -23.10 -10.76
C THR A 76 35.67 -22.46 -10.56
N TRP A 77 35.43 -21.29 -11.16
CA TRP A 77 34.16 -20.58 -11.03
C TRP A 77 32.98 -21.37 -11.57
N ASP A 78 33.14 -22.01 -12.73
CA ASP A 78 32.04 -22.74 -13.40
C ASP A 78 31.49 -23.87 -12.50
N LYS A 79 32.37 -24.64 -11.83
CA LYS A 79 31.93 -25.64 -10.83
C LYS A 79 31.19 -25.02 -9.64
N VAL A 80 31.56 -23.81 -9.21
CA VAL A 80 30.84 -23.10 -8.12
C VAL A 80 29.44 -22.71 -8.58
N VAL A 81 29.27 -22.29 -9.84
CA VAL A 81 27.96 -22.05 -10.44
C VAL A 81 27.15 -23.36 -10.51
N ASP A 82 27.72 -24.44 -11.06
CA ASP A 82 27.06 -25.76 -11.14
C ASP A 82 26.59 -26.27 -9.77
N LEU A 83 27.46 -26.18 -8.75
CA LEU A 83 27.14 -26.57 -7.38
C LEU A 83 26.04 -25.69 -6.77
N PHE A 84 26.09 -24.37 -7.03
CA PHE A 84 25.07 -23.44 -6.55
C PHE A 84 23.71 -23.70 -7.21
N GLU A 85 23.66 -23.93 -8.53
CA GLU A 85 22.43 -24.31 -9.23
C GLU A 85 21.91 -25.69 -8.81
N ALA A 86 22.78 -26.62 -8.44
CA ALA A 86 22.36 -27.91 -7.87
C ALA A 86 21.73 -27.76 -6.47
N GLN A 87 22.23 -26.85 -5.64
CA GLN A 87 21.75 -26.61 -4.27
C GLN A 87 20.52 -25.68 -4.21
N TRP A 88 20.48 -24.65 -5.05
CA TRP A 88 19.35 -23.73 -5.22
C TRP A 88 18.93 -23.70 -6.69
N PRO A 89 18.17 -24.72 -7.15
CA PRO A 89 17.73 -24.80 -8.53
C PRO A 89 17.01 -23.51 -8.97
N PRO A 90 17.21 -23.05 -10.22
CA PRO A 90 16.37 -22.00 -10.78
C PRO A 90 14.91 -22.42 -10.60
N THR A 91 14.10 -21.60 -9.90
CA THR A 91 12.70 -21.88 -9.58
C THR A 91 12.03 -22.40 -10.85
N LYS A 92 11.79 -23.72 -10.88
CA LYS A 92 11.25 -24.38 -12.05
C LYS A 92 9.88 -23.76 -12.23
N LEU A 93 9.71 -22.97 -13.29
CA LEU A 93 8.42 -22.40 -13.64
C LEU A 93 7.46 -23.58 -13.81
N VAL A 94 6.76 -23.92 -12.74
CA VAL A 94 5.69 -24.92 -12.75
C VAL A 94 4.74 -24.36 -13.77
N ALA A 95 4.72 -25.00 -14.94
CA ALA A 95 3.87 -24.60 -16.04
C ALA A 95 2.46 -24.80 -15.52
N THR A 96 1.90 -23.73 -14.93
CA THR A 96 0.58 -23.72 -14.32
C THR A 96 -0.34 -24.31 -15.35
N GLY A 97 -0.88 -25.49 -15.06
CA GLY A 97 -1.60 -26.28 -16.03
C GLY A 97 -2.72 -25.42 -16.62
N THR A 98 -3.13 -25.68 -17.86
CA THR A 98 -4.14 -24.88 -18.55
C THR A 98 -5.37 -24.61 -17.67
N THR A 99 -5.77 -25.60 -16.85
CA THR A 99 -6.79 -25.49 -15.80
C THR A 99 -6.46 -24.45 -14.71
N ALA A 100 -5.25 -24.48 -14.15
CA ALA A 100 -4.82 -23.54 -13.09
C ALA A 100 -4.67 -22.11 -13.63
N LYS A 101 -4.10 -21.93 -14.84
CA LYS A 101 -4.06 -20.63 -15.53
C LYS A 101 -5.46 -20.09 -15.79
N LYS A 102 -6.39 -20.95 -16.23
CA LYS A 102 -7.79 -20.56 -16.45
C LYS A 102 -8.47 -20.19 -15.13
N ALA A 103 -8.29 -20.96 -14.06
CA ALA A 103 -8.84 -20.62 -12.74
C ALA A 103 -8.30 -19.27 -12.23
N LEU A 104 -6.99 -19.04 -12.34
CA LEU A 104 -6.38 -17.78 -11.90
C LEU A 104 -6.83 -16.59 -12.77
N LEU A 105 -6.93 -16.77 -14.09
CA LEU A 105 -7.51 -15.79 -15.02
C LEU A 105 -8.95 -15.40 -14.65
N LEU A 106 -9.79 -16.40 -14.32
CA LEU A 106 -11.19 -16.19 -13.97
C LEU A 106 -11.41 -15.63 -12.55
N ASN A 107 -10.41 -15.74 -11.66
CA ASN A 107 -10.45 -15.15 -10.33
C ASN A 107 -9.77 -13.77 -10.23
N LEU A 108 -9.04 -13.33 -11.27
CA LEU A 108 -8.30 -12.06 -11.25
C LEU A 108 -9.24 -10.87 -11.48
N ARG A 109 -9.90 -10.40 -10.41
CA ARG A 109 -10.80 -9.26 -10.43
C ARG A 109 -10.08 -7.91 -10.25
N LEU A 110 -10.50 -6.90 -11.00
CA LEU A 110 -10.14 -5.50 -10.72
C LEU A 110 -11.19 -4.91 -9.78
N GLU A 111 -10.76 -4.48 -8.60
CA GLU A 111 -11.65 -3.89 -7.60
C GLU A 111 -12.03 -2.45 -7.98
N GLU A 112 -13.29 -2.08 -7.72
CA GLU A 112 -13.80 -0.72 -7.95
C GLU A 112 -13.07 0.34 -7.12
N SER A 113 -12.68 -0.01 -5.89
CA SER A 113 -11.91 0.85 -4.99
C SER A 113 -10.53 1.21 -5.53
N LYS A 114 -9.87 0.27 -6.22
CA LYS A 114 -8.51 0.44 -6.76
C LYS A 114 -8.49 1.08 -8.14
N LEU A 115 -9.66 1.33 -8.75
CA LEU A 115 -9.75 1.83 -10.11
C LEU A 115 -9.16 3.25 -10.20
N GLY A 116 -8.17 3.44 -11.07
CA GLY A 116 -7.48 4.72 -11.24
C GLY A 116 -6.34 4.99 -10.25
N GLU A 117 -6.11 4.13 -9.25
CA GLU A 117 -4.93 4.22 -8.38
C GLU A 117 -3.64 3.93 -9.16
N MET A 118 -2.55 4.62 -8.80
CA MET A 118 -1.21 4.29 -9.29
C MET A 118 -0.57 3.24 -8.38
N GLU A 119 -0.31 2.05 -8.92
CA GLU A 119 0.37 0.96 -8.22
C GLU A 119 1.85 0.93 -8.59
N GLY A 120 2.73 0.51 -7.67
CA GLY A 120 4.15 0.24 -7.93
C GLY A 120 5.11 1.23 -7.26
N THR A 121 6.39 1.14 -7.61
CA THR A 121 7.44 2.02 -7.07
C THR A 121 8.44 2.43 -8.15
N GLY A 122 8.74 3.72 -8.22
CA GLY A 122 9.70 4.31 -9.15
C GLY A 122 9.31 4.11 -10.62
N ARG A 123 10.22 3.57 -11.43
CA ARG A 123 10.02 3.34 -12.88
C ARG A 123 9.00 2.25 -13.23
N SER A 124 8.30 1.69 -12.23
CA SER A 124 7.23 0.68 -12.38
C SER A 124 5.86 1.19 -11.90
N GLU A 125 5.75 2.47 -11.58
CA GLU A 125 4.49 3.15 -11.23
C GLU A 125 3.60 3.22 -12.49
N ASN A 126 2.47 2.49 -12.48
CA ASN A 126 1.47 2.44 -13.55
C ASN A 126 0.08 2.32 -12.90
N TYR A 127 -0.96 2.76 -13.60
CA TYR A 127 -2.34 2.61 -13.09
C TYR A 127 -2.75 1.15 -12.90
N SER A 128 -3.55 0.89 -11.87
CA SER A 128 -4.07 -0.42 -11.50
C SER A 128 -4.72 -1.18 -12.67
N HIS A 129 -5.53 -0.49 -13.48
CA HIS A 129 -6.19 -1.09 -14.65
C HIS A 129 -5.19 -1.54 -15.73
N ILE A 130 -4.08 -0.82 -15.93
CA ILE A 130 -2.99 -1.20 -16.83
C ILE A 130 -2.29 -2.46 -16.30
N LYS A 131 -1.95 -2.49 -15.00
CA LYS A 131 -1.29 -3.65 -14.38
C LYS A 131 -2.18 -4.89 -14.36
N TRP A 132 -3.48 -4.71 -14.12
CA TRP A 132 -4.47 -5.76 -14.26
C TRP A 132 -4.52 -6.26 -15.70
N ALA A 133 -4.60 -5.37 -16.70
CA ALA A 133 -4.63 -5.74 -18.11
C ALA A 133 -3.37 -6.51 -18.53
N ASP A 134 -2.18 -6.15 -18.02
CA ASP A 134 -0.93 -6.88 -18.29
C ASP A 134 -0.92 -8.28 -17.67
N LYS A 135 -1.37 -8.42 -16.42
CA LYS A 135 -1.49 -9.73 -15.74
C LYS A 135 -2.48 -10.64 -16.48
N VAL A 136 -3.68 -10.15 -16.79
CA VAL A 136 -4.72 -10.90 -17.51
C VAL A 136 -4.28 -11.25 -18.94
N HIS A 137 -3.67 -10.30 -19.66
CA HIS A 137 -3.17 -10.52 -21.02
C HIS A 137 -2.09 -11.61 -21.07
N LYS A 138 -1.14 -11.61 -20.11
CA LYS A 138 -0.11 -12.65 -20.00
C LYS A 138 -0.70 -14.04 -19.75
N LEU A 139 -1.73 -14.13 -18.90
CA LEU A 139 -2.44 -15.39 -18.61
C LEU A 139 -3.24 -15.88 -19.82
N TRP A 140 -3.99 -14.99 -20.48
CA TRP A 140 -4.78 -15.29 -21.68
C TRP A 140 -3.89 -15.76 -22.84
N LYS A 141 -2.76 -15.09 -23.10
CA LYS A 141 -1.74 -15.57 -24.06
C LYS A 141 -1.21 -16.95 -23.70
N GLY A 142 -0.97 -17.19 -22.41
CA GLY A 142 -0.53 -18.48 -21.88
C GLY A 142 -1.55 -19.62 -21.95
N LEU A 143 -2.79 -19.34 -22.40
CA LEU A 143 -3.87 -20.31 -22.65
C LEU A 143 -4.14 -20.56 -24.15
N ASN A 144 -3.57 -19.74 -25.05
CA ASN A 144 -3.71 -19.85 -26.51
C ASN A 144 -5.17 -19.92 -26.99
N ASP A 145 -5.96 -18.89 -26.67
CA ASP A 145 -7.37 -18.71 -27.09
C ASP A 145 -7.47 -17.68 -28.26
N PRO A 146 -7.14 -18.05 -29.51
CA PRO A 146 -7.14 -17.11 -30.64
C PRO A 146 -8.54 -16.57 -31.00
N SER A 147 -9.60 -17.26 -30.56
CA SER A 147 -10.99 -16.91 -30.83
C SER A 147 -11.59 -15.96 -29.77
N GLY A 148 -10.87 -15.70 -28.67
CA GLY A 148 -11.28 -14.78 -27.62
C GLY A 148 -12.48 -15.23 -26.79
N HIS A 149 -12.81 -16.54 -26.77
CA HIS A 149 -13.97 -17.06 -26.04
C HIS A 149 -13.85 -16.89 -24.51
N LEU A 150 -12.64 -16.68 -24.00
CA LEU A 150 -12.42 -16.35 -22.59
C LEU A 150 -12.73 -14.89 -22.26
N LEU A 151 -12.79 -13.98 -23.25
CA LEU A 151 -13.08 -12.56 -23.00
C LEU A 151 -14.48 -12.35 -22.41
N ASP A 152 -15.47 -13.14 -22.82
CA ASP A 152 -16.83 -13.10 -22.26
C ASP A 152 -16.84 -13.43 -20.75
N GLN A 153 -15.90 -14.26 -20.29
CA GLN A 153 -15.73 -14.62 -18.88
C GLN A 153 -14.80 -13.65 -18.13
N ILE A 154 -13.91 -12.94 -18.82
CA ILE A 154 -13.03 -11.90 -18.24
C ILE A 154 -13.78 -10.59 -18.02
N ARG A 155 -14.68 -10.17 -18.93
CA ARG A 155 -15.36 -8.86 -18.83
C ARG A 155 -16.12 -8.64 -17.51
N PRO A 156 -16.83 -9.62 -16.93
CA PRO A 156 -17.47 -9.48 -15.60
C PRO A 156 -16.51 -9.20 -14.43
N ASN A 157 -15.20 -9.46 -14.59
CA ASN A 157 -14.18 -9.21 -13.58
C ASN A 157 -13.65 -7.76 -13.57
N MET A 158 -14.20 -6.88 -14.42
CA MET A 158 -13.87 -5.45 -14.47
C MET A 158 -15.01 -4.58 -13.92
N PRO A 159 -14.71 -3.41 -13.34
CA PRO A 159 -15.70 -2.38 -13.07
C PRO A 159 -16.48 -1.97 -14.32
N LYS A 160 -17.80 -1.78 -14.18
CA LYS A 160 -18.67 -1.37 -15.31
C LYS A 160 -18.22 -0.03 -15.93
N ALA A 161 -17.77 0.91 -15.10
CA ALA A 161 -17.25 2.19 -15.56
C ALA A 161 -16.05 2.08 -16.51
N LEU A 162 -15.21 1.04 -16.36
CA LEU A 162 -14.12 0.76 -17.28
C LEU A 162 -14.65 0.17 -18.60
N LEU A 163 -15.60 -0.77 -18.54
CA LEU A 163 -16.29 -1.33 -19.72
C LEU A 163 -17.00 -0.25 -20.56
N ASP A 164 -17.64 0.73 -19.91
CA ASP A 164 -18.40 1.79 -20.57
C ASP A 164 -17.49 2.85 -21.26
N VAL A 165 -16.19 2.89 -20.94
CA VAL A 165 -15.21 3.82 -21.55
C VAL A 165 -14.36 3.14 -22.63
N ILE A 166 -14.12 1.83 -22.52
CA ILE A 166 -13.41 1.04 -23.51
C ILE A 166 -14.10 1.14 -24.88
N SER A 167 -13.41 1.80 -25.82
CA SER A 167 -13.92 2.02 -27.18
C SER A 167 -13.48 0.86 -28.09
N LEU A 168 -14.31 -0.17 -28.21
CA LEU A 168 -14.11 -1.31 -29.11
C LEU A 168 -15.20 -1.41 -30.17
N SER A 169 -14.80 -1.63 -31.43
CA SER A 169 -15.75 -1.93 -32.51
C SER A 169 -16.42 -3.28 -32.28
N THR A 170 -17.58 -3.50 -32.89
CA THR A 170 -18.27 -4.81 -32.83
C THR A 170 -17.45 -5.94 -33.45
N ALA A 171 -16.59 -5.66 -34.44
CA ALA A 171 -15.69 -6.64 -35.03
C ALA A 171 -14.51 -6.99 -34.10
N ASP A 172 -14.01 -6.02 -33.33
CA ASP A 172 -12.85 -6.19 -32.45
C ASP A 172 -13.20 -6.80 -31.08
N LYS A 173 -14.49 -6.96 -30.75
CA LYS A 173 -14.94 -7.45 -29.42
C LYS A 173 -14.29 -8.76 -28.97
N ASN A 174 -13.99 -9.65 -29.92
CA ASN A 174 -13.39 -10.96 -29.64
C ASN A 174 -11.87 -11.00 -29.88
N SER A 175 -11.26 -9.89 -30.30
CA SER A 175 -9.81 -9.78 -30.44
C SER A 175 -9.18 -9.45 -29.09
N GLY A 176 -8.54 -10.44 -28.46
CA GLY A 176 -7.91 -10.26 -27.14
C GLY A 176 -6.85 -9.17 -27.12
N GLU A 177 -5.99 -9.10 -28.15
CA GLU A 177 -4.99 -8.05 -28.31
C GLU A 177 -5.64 -6.66 -28.32
N LYS A 178 -6.67 -6.46 -29.17
CA LYS A 178 -7.38 -5.17 -29.27
C LYS A 178 -8.13 -4.84 -27.99
N PHE A 179 -8.72 -5.83 -27.33
CA PHE A 179 -9.36 -5.65 -26.03
C PHE A 179 -8.37 -5.16 -24.97
N PHE A 180 -7.21 -5.81 -24.79
CA PHE A 180 -6.23 -5.36 -23.79
C PHE A 180 -5.52 -4.06 -24.20
N GLU A 181 -5.31 -3.80 -25.49
CA GLU A 181 -4.84 -2.50 -26.01
C GLU A 181 -5.82 -1.38 -25.63
N ALA A 182 -7.11 -1.58 -25.89
CA ALA A 182 -8.15 -0.61 -25.55
C ALA A 182 -8.30 -0.40 -24.04
N VAL A 183 -8.13 -1.43 -23.20
CA VAL A 183 -8.11 -1.28 -21.73
C VAL A 183 -6.93 -0.39 -21.27
N ARG A 184 -5.73 -0.56 -21.85
CA ARG A 184 -4.55 0.26 -21.50
C ARG A 184 -4.64 1.69 -22.00
N ALA A 185 -5.38 1.91 -23.10
CA ALA A 185 -5.56 3.22 -23.73
C ALA A 185 -6.74 4.03 -23.13
N VAL A 186 -7.35 3.57 -22.04
CA VAL A 186 -8.44 4.27 -21.36
C VAL A 186 -7.92 5.57 -20.73
N ASP A 187 -8.59 6.67 -21.06
CA ASP A 187 -8.41 7.94 -20.38
C ASP A 187 -8.90 7.84 -18.92
N VAL A 188 -8.00 8.13 -17.97
CA VAL A 188 -8.24 7.94 -16.54
C VAL A 188 -9.25 8.94 -16.01
N GLU A 189 -9.26 10.19 -16.48
CA GLU A 189 -10.20 11.21 -16.03
C GLU A 189 -11.64 10.85 -16.45
N ARG A 190 -11.81 10.47 -17.72
CA ARG A 190 -13.09 9.99 -18.27
C ARG A 190 -13.58 8.71 -17.59
N MET A 191 -12.68 7.80 -17.24
CA MET A 191 -12.99 6.59 -16.46
C MET A 191 -13.46 6.92 -15.05
N MET A 192 -12.77 7.80 -14.33
CA MET A 192 -13.16 8.21 -12.98
C MET A 192 -14.45 9.03 -12.96
N GLN A 193 -14.73 9.81 -14.01
CA GLN A 193 -16.03 10.43 -14.22
C GLN A 193 -17.14 9.37 -14.36
N LYS A 194 -16.97 8.38 -15.25
CA LYS A 194 -17.97 7.30 -15.43
C LYS A 194 -18.15 6.43 -14.20
N PHE A 195 -17.11 6.26 -13.39
CA PHE A 195 -17.20 5.59 -12.10
C PHE A 195 -18.04 6.39 -11.10
N SER A 196 -17.81 7.71 -11.02
CA SER A 196 -18.57 8.62 -10.16
C SER A 196 -20.05 8.68 -10.58
N GLU A 197 -20.34 8.76 -11.88
CA GLU A 197 -21.70 8.69 -12.43
C GLU A 197 -22.39 7.36 -12.09
N SER A 198 -21.70 6.23 -12.26
CA SER A 198 -22.24 4.89 -11.94
C SER A 198 -22.53 4.73 -10.44
N LYS A 199 -21.65 5.23 -9.59
CA LYS A 199 -21.83 5.23 -8.14
C LYS A 199 -23.04 6.08 -7.72
N ALA A 200 -23.14 7.31 -8.25
CA ALA A 200 -24.27 8.21 -7.98
C ALA A 200 -25.61 7.63 -8.48
N MET A 201 -25.61 6.95 -9.62
CA MET A 201 -26.80 6.25 -10.13
C MET A 201 -27.24 5.12 -9.19
N ARG A 202 -26.31 4.29 -8.71
CA ARG A 202 -26.61 3.22 -7.74
C ARG A 202 -27.14 3.78 -6.41
N GLU A 203 -26.56 4.87 -5.91
CA GLU A 203 -27.03 5.56 -4.70
C GLU A 203 -28.43 6.16 -4.88
N LEU A 204 -28.76 6.63 -6.09
CA LEU A 204 -30.12 7.10 -6.42
C LEU A 204 -31.11 5.93 -6.50
N GLU A 205 -30.76 4.82 -7.14
CA GLU A 205 -31.57 3.60 -7.20
C GLU A 205 -31.86 3.04 -5.79
N GLU A 206 -30.85 3.00 -4.91
CA GLU A 206 -31.01 2.57 -3.51
C GLU A 206 -31.98 3.50 -2.76
N ARG A 207 -31.88 4.82 -2.96
CA ARG A 207 -32.82 5.79 -2.38
C ARG A 207 -34.24 5.64 -2.91
N VAL A 208 -34.41 5.38 -4.21
CA VAL A 208 -35.73 5.16 -4.82
C VAL A 208 -36.36 3.85 -4.32
N ASN A 209 -35.57 2.78 -4.18
CA ASN A 209 -36.01 1.52 -3.60
C ASN A 209 -36.39 1.67 -2.13
N ALA A 210 -35.61 2.40 -1.32
CA ALA A 210 -35.92 2.68 0.07
C ALA A 210 -37.23 3.49 0.26
N LEU A 211 -37.59 4.32 -0.73
CA LEU A 211 -38.86 5.06 -0.77
C LEU A 211 -40.03 4.23 -1.33
N SER A 212 -39.73 3.16 -2.05
CA SER A 212 -40.72 2.30 -2.73
C SER A 212 -41.08 1.05 -1.93
N ILE A 213 -40.58 0.89 -0.70
CA ILE A 213 -41.05 -0.14 0.25
C ILE A 213 -42.51 0.16 0.61
N PRO A 214 -43.49 -0.69 0.25
CA PRO A 214 -44.87 -0.44 0.60
C PRO A 214 -45.06 -0.60 2.10
N SER A 215 -45.72 0.36 2.75
CA SER A 215 -46.13 0.28 4.16
C SER A 215 -47.21 -0.80 4.37
N GLN A 216 -46.83 -2.09 4.33
CA GLN A 216 -47.74 -3.21 4.61
C GLN A 216 -48.08 -3.38 6.11
N TYR A 217 -47.59 -2.48 6.97
CA TYR A 217 -47.84 -2.48 8.42
C TYR A 217 -48.66 -1.28 8.93
N ALA A 218 -49.49 -0.68 8.07
CA ALA A 218 -50.46 0.35 8.46
C ALA A 218 -51.88 -0.23 8.58
N ASN A 219 -52.07 -1.27 9.41
CA ASN A 219 -53.38 -1.93 9.57
C ASN A 219 -53.78 -2.25 11.03
N HIS A 220 -53.30 -1.45 11.98
CA HIS A 220 -53.76 -1.45 13.38
C HIS A 220 -54.04 -0.03 13.87
N SER A 221 -55.21 0.50 13.48
CA SER A 221 -55.79 1.71 14.09
C SER A 221 -56.48 1.35 15.41
N PRO A 222 -56.12 1.95 16.56
CA PRO A 222 -57.03 2.04 17.70
C PRO A 222 -58.19 2.98 17.34
N ALA A 223 -59.42 2.60 17.67
CA ALA A 223 -60.60 3.38 17.31
C ALA A 223 -60.65 4.73 18.07
N PRO A 224 -61.13 5.82 17.43
CA PRO A 224 -61.40 7.08 18.12
C PRO A 224 -62.70 6.97 18.92
N THR A 225 -62.61 7.07 20.25
CA THR A 225 -63.79 7.07 21.13
C THR A 225 -64.60 8.34 20.93
N ALA A 226 -65.79 8.22 20.34
CA ALA A 226 -66.72 9.34 20.18
C ALA A 226 -67.26 9.80 21.54
N GLN A 227 -66.98 11.04 21.94
CA GLN A 227 -67.68 11.67 23.05
C GLN A 227 -69.06 12.16 22.60
N HIS A 228 -70.08 11.39 22.94
CA HIS A 228 -71.47 11.81 22.79
C HIS A 228 -71.84 12.81 23.88
N TYR A 229 -72.41 13.95 23.47
CA TYR A 229 -73.10 14.87 24.37
C TYR A 229 -74.26 14.16 25.05
N GLN A 230 -74.38 14.27 26.38
CA GLN A 230 -75.68 14.33 27.04
C GLN A 230 -75.71 15.44 28.08
N GLN A 231 -76.71 16.31 27.94
CA GLN A 231 -77.15 17.23 28.98
C GLN A 231 -78.14 16.50 29.90
N THR A 232 -77.94 16.53 31.22
CA THR A 232 -79.02 16.32 32.18
C THR A 232 -78.87 17.25 33.39
N TYR A 233 -80.03 17.71 33.88
CA TYR A 233 -80.23 18.75 34.88
C TYR A 233 -80.03 18.24 36.33
N TYR A 234 -79.84 19.17 37.29
CA TYR A 234 -80.30 19.20 38.70
C TYR A 234 -80.30 17.87 39.53
N SER A 235 -79.91 17.78 40.80
CA SER A 235 -79.68 18.77 41.88
C SER A 235 -78.92 18.08 43.07
N PRO A 236 -78.60 18.75 44.19
CA PRO A 236 -77.56 18.30 45.14
C PRO A 236 -78.07 17.50 46.36
N SER A 237 -77.21 16.71 47.02
CA SER A 237 -77.24 16.48 48.49
C SER A 237 -76.06 15.66 49.07
N TYR A 238 -75.56 16.13 50.23
CA TYR A 238 -74.95 15.39 51.36
C TYR A 238 -73.59 14.67 51.28
N THR A 239 -72.96 14.60 52.46
CA THR A 239 -71.62 14.08 52.81
C THR A 239 -71.74 12.92 53.85
N PRO A 240 -70.65 12.41 54.47
CA PRO A 240 -69.81 11.24 54.12
C PRO A 240 -70.18 10.02 55.03
N PRO A 241 -69.34 9.28 55.82
CA PRO A 241 -67.89 8.94 55.78
C PRO A 241 -67.56 7.42 56.06
N HIS A 242 -66.25 7.11 56.25
CA HIS A 242 -65.65 6.01 57.06
C HIS A 242 -65.29 4.59 56.51
N HIS A 243 -64.01 4.23 56.77
CA HIS A 243 -63.46 2.92 57.22
C HIS A 243 -63.60 1.65 56.31
N ARG A 244 -62.79 0.58 56.37
CA ARG A 244 -61.45 0.16 56.90
C ARG A 244 -61.51 -1.38 56.92
N ALA A 245 -60.64 -2.12 56.20
CA ALA A 245 -60.19 -3.48 56.58
C ALA A 245 -59.20 -4.14 55.59
N GLN A 246 -58.09 -4.65 56.14
CA GLN A 246 -57.34 -5.85 55.71
C GLN A 246 -57.98 -7.09 56.40
N PRO A 247 -57.71 -8.38 56.05
CA PRO A 247 -56.36 -8.97 55.86
C PRO A 247 -56.18 -10.21 54.91
N THR A 248 -54.94 -10.71 54.96
CA THR A 248 -54.20 -11.93 54.50
C THR A 248 -54.77 -13.33 54.92
N PRO A 249 -54.09 -14.52 54.77
CA PRO A 249 -52.95 -15.01 53.92
C PRO A 249 -52.97 -16.50 53.38
N GLY A 250 -52.01 -16.86 52.48
CA GLY A 250 -51.19 -18.13 52.51
C GLY A 250 -51.69 -19.41 51.78
N PRO A 251 -50.90 -20.53 51.69
CA PRO A 251 -49.44 -20.69 51.89
C PRO A 251 -48.65 -21.69 50.96
N GLN A 252 -47.36 -21.39 50.69
CA GLN A 252 -46.11 -22.22 50.81
C GLN A 252 -45.87 -23.65 50.19
N THR A 253 -44.87 -23.74 49.26
CA THR A 253 -43.62 -24.61 49.18
C THR A 253 -43.65 -26.16 49.42
N PRO A 254 -42.56 -26.99 49.22
CA PRO A 254 -41.12 -26.73 48.90
C PRO A 254 -40.43 -27.64 47.82
N VAL A 255 -39.10 -27.45 47.66
CA VAL A 255 -38.11 -28.20 46.83
C VAL A 255 -37.46 -29.36 47.66
N PRO A 256 -36.64 -30.28 47.09
CA PRO A 256 -35.16 -30.10 47.14
C PRO A 256 -34.32 -30.68 45.97
N GLN A 257 -33.02 -30.32 46.00
CA GLN A 257 -31.87 -30.77 45.16
C GLN A 257 -30.95 -31.68 46.04
N PRO A 258 -29.64 -31.96 45.79
CA PRO A 258 -28.78 -32.08 44.58
C PRO A 258 -27.86 -33.35 44.60
N THR A 259 -27.00 -33.60 43.58
CA THR A 259 -25.55 -33.95 43.76
C THR A 259 -24.73 -33.87 42.46
N ALA A 260 -23.39 -33.85 42.58
CA ALA A 260 -22.41 -33.81 41.48
C ALA A 260 -21.37 -34.95 41.61
N GLY A 261 -20.58 -35.22 40.55
CA GLY A 261 -19.50 -36.23 40.56
C GLY A 261 -18.53 -36.10 39.36
N LEU A 262 -17.27 -36.53 39.54
CA LEU A 262 -16.11 -36.22 38.69
C LEU A 262 -15.38 -37.48 38.15
N ASN A 263 -14.66 -37.28 37.04
CA ASN A 263 -13.35 -37.85 36.66
C ASN A 263 -13.13 -39.28 36.08
N HIS A 264 -12.40 -39.27 34.94
CA HIS A 264 -11.14 -40.01 34.63
C HIS A 264 -11.09 -41.23 33.65
N TYR A 265 -9.98 -41.21 32.90
CA TYR A 265 -9.36 -42.06 31.87
C TYR A 265 -9.68 -43.58 31.75
N ALA A 266 -9.63 -44.11 30.51
CA ALA A 266 -8.58 -45.05 30.03
C ALA A 266 -8.80 -45.49 28.54
N ALA A 267 -7.78 -46.10 27.92
CA ALA A 267 -7.78 -46.56 26.52
C ALA A 267 -7.64 -48.09 26.40
N ARG A 268 -8.08 -48.70 25.26
CA ARG A 268 -7.33 -49.72 24.47
C ARG A 268 -8.11 -50.43 23.33
N GLN A 269 -7.40 -50.59 22.20
CA GLN A 269 -7.23 -51.80 21.35
C GLN A 269 -8.31 -52.33 20.36
N THR A 270 -7.77 -52.83 19.25
CA THR A 270 -8.34 -53.61 18.12
C THR A 270 -8.32 -55.13 18.42
N PRO A 271 -9.06 -56.00 17.68
CA PRO A 271 -8.66 -56.63 16.40
C PRO A 271 -9.78 -56.58 15.31
N ALA A 272 -9.61 -56.65 13.98
CA ALA A 272 -8.86 -57.52 13.04
C ALA A 272 -9.69 -58.69 12.44
N HIS A 273 -9.40 -59.08 11.18
CA HIS A 273 -10.00 -60.16 10.34
C HIS A 273 -11.35 -59.83 9.65
N LEU A 274 -11.66 -60.20 8.38
CA LEU A 274 -10.93 -60.84 7.24
C LEU A 274 -11.59 -60.37 5.90
N PRO A 275 -10.98 -60.60 4.70
CA PRO A 275 -11.50 -60.13 3.40
C PRO A 275 -12.32 -61.19 2.65
N ILE A 276 -13.00 -60.80 1.56
CA ILE A 276 -13.12 -61.55 0.28
C ILE A 276 -13.78 -60.66 -0.81
N THR A 277 -13.29 -60.79 -2.05
CA THR A 277 -13.71 -60.17 -3.33
C THR A 277 -14.81 -61.00 -4.03
N PRO A 278 -15.14 -60.79 -5.33
CA PRO A 278 -15.55 -59.58 -6.06
C PRO A 278 -16.91 -59.78 -6.80
N ALA A 279 -17.43 -58.75 -7.50
CA ALA A 279 -17.94 -58.80 -8.89
C ALA A 279 -18.88 -57.63 -9.23
N ALA A 280 -18.78 -57.12 -10.47
CA ALA A 280 -19.76 -56.25 -11.13
C ALA A 280 -20.68 -57.13 -12.03
N PRO A 281 -21.48 -56.64 -13.02
CA PRO A 281 -21.81 -55.27 -13.46
C PRO A 281 -23.33 -55.07 -13.78
N HIS A 282 -23.65 -54.10 -14.66
CA HIS A 282 -24.95 -53.75 -15.29
C HIS A 282 -25.91 -52.86 -14.45
N GLN A 283 -26.08 -51.59 -14.84
CA GLN A 283 -26.89 -51.03 -15.95
C GLN A 283 -28.40 -50.96 -15.64
N GLY A 284 -28.96 -49.75 -15.70
CA GLY A 284 -30.39 -49.52 -15.49
C GLY A 284 -30.75 -48.04 -15.43
N TYR A 285 -31.22 -47.52 -16.56
CA TYR A 285 -31.81 -46.20 -16.80
C TYR A 285 -32.73 -45.61 -15.69
N LEU A 286 -32.66 -44.27 -15.54
CA LEU A 286 -33.74 -43.25 -15.44
C LEU A 286 -35.08 -43.57 -14.70
N PRO A 287 -35.80 -42.59 -14.11
CA PRO A 287 -35.77 -41.16 -14.45
C PRO A 287 -35.80 -40.14 -13.28
N THR A 288 -35.62 -38.87 -13.64
CA THR A 288 -35.99 -37.69 -12.84
C THR A 288 -37.51 -37.61 -12.63
N PRO A 289 -37.97 -37.00 -11.53
CA PRO A 289 -39.05 -36.03 -11.61
C PRO A 289 -38.66 -34.66 -11.01
N ALA A 290 -39.27 -33.60 -11.53
CA ALA A 290 -39.01 -32.22 -11.13
C ALA A 290 -40.04 -31.68 -10.11
N ASN A 291 -39.68 -30.55 -9.49
CA ASN A 291 -40.56 -29.58 -8.81
C ASN A 291 -41.41 -30.08 -7.62
N SER A 292 -41.14 -29.56 -6.42
CA SER A 292 -41.81 -28.33 -5.94
C SER A 292 -41.42 -27.94 -4.50
N ALA A 293 -41.05 -26.67 -4.34
CA ALA A 293 -41.43 -25.73 -3.27
C ALA A 293 -41.44 -26.09 -1.75
N LEU A 294 -41.03 -25.06 -0.98
CA LEU A 294 -41.43 -24.68 0.40
C LEU A 294 -40.63 -25.17 1.62
N ASN A 295 -40.31 -24.16 2.45
CA ASN A 295 -40.15 -24.15 3.90
C ASN A 295 -38.95 -24.88 4.53
N ASN A 296 -37.88 -24.11 4.80
CA ASN A 296 -36.94 -24.40 5.87
C ASN A 296 -36.83 -23.17 6.81
N PRO A 297 -37.26 -23.25 8.09
CA PRO A 297 -37.47 -22.07 8.94
C PRO A 297 -36.29 -21.72 9.88
N PHE A 298 -35.06 -22.17 9.60
CA PHE A 298 -33.90 -21.94 10.46
C PHE A 298 -32.63 -21.55 9.70
N SER A 299 -32.45 -20.25 9.45
CA SER A 299 -31.13 -19.65 9.16
C SER A 299 -31.19 -18.13 9.31
N ASP A 300 -31.21 -17.61 10.53
CA ASP A 300 -31.12 -16.17 10.80
C ASP A 300 -30.18 -15.90 11.99
N GLN A 301 -28.95 -15.47 11.67
CA GLN A 301 -28.04 -14.68 12.50
C GLN A 301 -26.68 -14.51 11.78
N THR A 302 -26.47 -13.32 11.19
CA THR A 302 -25.25 -12.48 11.30
C THR A 302 -25.32 -11.33 10.28
N THR A 303 -25.97 -10.23 10.64
CA THR A 303 -25.91 -8.97 9.87
C THR A 303 -24.96 -7.97 10.53
N PRO A 304 -23.91 -7.48 9.86
CA PRO A 304 -23.13 -6.35 10.35
C PRO A 304 -23.90 -5.04 10.12
N ARG A 305 -23.88 -4.14 11.12
CA ARG A 305 -24.47 -2.80 11.01
C ARG A 305 -23.69 -1.91 10.02
N PRO A 306 -24.35 -1.16 9.12
CA PRO A 306 -23.66 -0.16 8.31
C PRO A 306 -23.27 1.08 9.13
N ASN A 307 -22.06 1.60 8.90
CA ASN A 307 -21.57 2.83 9.53
C ASN A 307 -22.12 4.09 8.83
N ASN A 308 -22.56 5.07 9.61
CA ASN A 308 -23.09 6.35 9.12
C ASN A 308 -22.06 7.30 8.45
N PHE A 309 -20.80 6.85 8.27
CA PHE A 309 -19.67 7.68 7.85
C PHE A 309 -19.81 8.18 6.39
N SER A 310 -20.48 7.42 5.52
CA SER A 310 -20.53 7.71 4.08
C SER A 310 -21.41 8.90 3.68
N ARG A 311 -22.26 9.44 4.57
CA ARG A 311 -23.17 10.56 4.23
C ARG A 311 -22.57 11.96 4.37
N GLN A 312 -21.45 12.15 5.08
CA GLN A 312 -20.89 13.49 5.30
C GLN A 312 -19.92 13.97 4.20
N LEU A 313 -19.40 13.09 3.35
CA LEU A 313 -18.46 13.45 2.27
C LEU A 313 -19.12 14.12 1.04
N ALA A 314 -20.46 14.22 0.99
CA ALA A 314 -21.19 14.76 -0.16
C ALA A 314 -21.48 16.29 -0.07
N GLN A 315 -20.88 17.02 0.87
CA GLN A 315 -21.24 18.43 1.16
C GLN A 315 -20.07 19.43 1.27
N THR A 316 -18.84 19.07 0.91
CA THR A 316 -17.75 20.05 0.78
C THR A 316 -17.88 20.82 -0.53
N GLN A 317 -18.14 22.13 -0.45
CA GLN A 317 -18.22 23.02 -1.62
C GLN A 317 -16.89 23.08 -2.37
N ALA A 318 -16.94 23.02 -3.71
CA ALA A 318 -15.77 23.13 -4.55
C ALA A 318 -15.15 24.54 -4.49
N SER A 319 -13.85 24.61 -4.17
CA SER A 319 -13.08 25.85 -4.16
C SER A 319 -12.74 26.28 -5.61
N PRO A 320 -12.78 27.58 -5.98
CA PRO A 320 -12.89 28.03 -7.38
C PRO A 320 -11.56 28.04 -8.17
N LEU A 321 -10.63 27.11 -7.91
CA LEU A 321 -9.30 27.04 -8.53
C LEU A 321 -9.05 25.82 -9.43
N ALA A 322 -10.07 24.97 -9.65
CA ALA A 322 -10.02 23.87 -10.59
C ALA A 322 -10.07 24.36 -12.06
N GLY A 323 -8.94 24.82 -12.59
CA GLY A 323 -8.92 25.43 -13.93
C GLY A 323 -7.58 25.94 -14.46
N ARG A 324 -6.46 25.25 -14.20
CA ARG A 324 -5.18 25.43 -14.91
C ARG A 324 -4.28 24.20 -14.74
N GLY A 325 -3.95 23.53 -15.83
CA GLY A 325 -2.95 22.47 -15.86
C GLY A 325 -1.60 23.03 -15.40
N THR A 326 -1.26 22.80 -14.14
CA THR A 326 -0.05 23.29 -13.50
C THR A 326 0.84 22.09 -13.21
N ASP A 327 2.10 22.18 -13.64
CA ASP A 327 3.10 21.17 -13.31
C ASP A 327 3.15 21.01 -11.78
N SER A 328 3.20 19.76 -11.31
CA SER A 328 3.34 19.44 -9.88
C SER A 328 4.54 20.15 -9.25
N ASN A 329 5.58 20.43 -10.04
CA ASN A 329 6.74 21.21 -9.63
C ASN A 329 6.38 22.68 -9.29
N ASP A 330 5.46 23.30 -10.03
CA ASP A 330 5.04 24.69 -9.81
C ASP A 330 4.10 24.83 -8.62
N ILE A 331 3.23 23.84 -8.41
CA ILE A 331 2.40 23.75 -7.21
C ILE A 331 3.29 23.55 -5.97
N ALA A 332 4.27 22.65 -6.05
CA ALA A 332 5.24 22.43 -4.97
C ALA A 332 6.08 23.68 -4.67
N ARG A 333 6.58 24.39 -5.69
CA ARG A 333 7.30 25.66 -5.53
C ARG A 333 6.45 26.72 -4.82
N ARG A 334 5.19 26.86 -5.23
CA ARG A 334 4.26 27.80 -4.58
C ARG A 334 4.00 27.45 -3.12
N ILE A 335 3.72 26.17 -2.83
CA ILE A 335 3.52 25.68 -1.47
C ILE A 335 4.76 25.89 -0.60
N ALA A 336 5.97 25.67 -1.15
CA ALA A 336 7.22 25.90 -0.45
C ALA A 336 7.42 27.38 -0.08
N ILE A 337 7.26 28.28 -1.05
CA ILE A 337 7.38 29.74 -0.85
C ILE A 337 6.37 30.26 0.18
N GLU A 338 5.13 29.78 0.13
CA GLU A 338 4.06 30.21 1.03
C GLU A 338 3.99 29.38 2.33
N SER A 339 4.96 28.51 2.60
CA SER A 339 5.00 27.73 3.83
C SER A 339 5.66 28.51 4.96
N ILE A 340 4.87 28.84 5.97
CA ILE A 340 5.30 29.59 7.15
C ILE A 340 5.13 28.69 8.37
N PRO A 341 6.24 28.17 8.95
CA PRO A 341 6.22 27.47 10.22
C PRO A 341 5.70 28.35 11.36
N TYR A 342 5.08 27.73 12.35
CA TYR A 342 4.72 28.42 13.60
C TYR A 342 5.99 28.71 14.41
N GLN A 343 6.00 29.80 15.17
CA GLN A 343 7.14 30.13 16.04
C GLN A 343 7.25 29.14 17.21
N ASP A 344 8.47 28.85 17.69
CA ASP A 344 8.73 28.01 18.87
C ASP A 344 8.42 28.79 20.17
N THR A 345 7.17 29.23 20.32
CA THR A 345 6.63 29.90 21.52
C THR A 345 5.34 29.21 21.96
N PRO A 346 4.91 29.35 23.24
CA PRO A 346 3.65 28.77 23.72
C PRO A 346 2.43 29.18 22.88
N GLU A 347 2.40 30.43 22.39
CA GLU A 347 1.36 30.96 21.52
C GLU A 347 1.41 30.32 20.13
N GLY A 348 2.62 30.12 19.59
CA GLY A 348 2.84 29.40 18.34
C GLY A 348 2.41 27.94 18.40
N VAL A 349 2.70 27.25 19.52
CA VAL A 349 2.24 25.87 19.80
C VAL A 349 0.72 25.80 19.90
N ALA A 350 0.09 26.73 20.62
CA ALA A 350 -1.37 26.79 20.72
C ALA A 350 -2.05 27.08 19.37
N ALA A 351 -1.50 28.02 18.58
CA ALA A 351 -2.00 28.37 17.26
C ALA A 351 -1.82 27.22 16.25
N TYR A 352 -0.69 26.52 16.28
CA TYR A 352 -0.44 25.30 15.52
C TYR A 352 -1.46 24.21 15.88
N THR A 353 -1.65 23.96 17.18
CA THR A 353 -2.55 22.90 17.67
C THR A 353 -3.98 23.13 17.17
N ARG A 354 -4.49 24.36 17.30
CA ARG A 354 -5.80 24.76 16.76
C ARG A 354 -5.88 24.57 15.24
N ALA A 355 -4.90 25.08 14.49
CA ALA A 355 -4.91 24.97 13.03
C ALA A 355 -4.81 23.51 12.54
N TYR A 356 -4.03 22.68 13.24
CA TYR A 356 -3.93 21.24 12.95
C TYR A 356 -5.24 20.51 13.24
N THR A 357 -5.90 20.82 14.37
CA THR A 357 -7.24 20.28 14.68
C THR A 357 -8.29 20.73 13.66
N GLU A 358 -8.29 22.00 13.23
CA GLU A 358 -9.19 22.50 12.19
C GLU A 358 -8.94 21.84 10.82
N TRP A 359 -7.67 21.62 10.46
CA TRP A 359 -7.28 20.90 9.26
C TRP A 359 -7.75 19.44 9.32
N GLU A 360 -7.52 18.76 10.44
CA GLU A 360 -7.92 17.37 10.66
C GLU A 360 -9.43 17.18 10.75
N ALA A 361 -10.18 18.14 11.28
CA ALA A 361 -11.64 18.14 11.25
C ALA A 361 -12.21 18.34 9.83
N ARG A 362 -11.49 19.06 8.96
CA ARG A 362 -11.90 19.29 7.56
C ARG A 362 -11.55 18.12 6.64
N TRP A 363 -10.35 17.56 6.80
CA TRP A 363 -9.80 16.58 5.87
C TRP A 363 -9.78 15.15 6.42
N GLY A 364 -10.02 14.94 7.71
CA GLY A 364 -9.97 13.62 8.37
C GLY A 364 -8.56 13.20 8.78
N ALA A 365 -8.47 12.40 9.85
CA ALA A 365 -7.20 11.95 10.42
C ALA A 365 -6.45 10.93 9.53
N ASP A 366 -7.16 10.16 8.71
CA ASP A 366 -6.55 9.08 7.92
C ASP A 366 -6.15 9.52 6.49
N ASN A 367 -6.46 10.75 6.08
CA ASN A 367 -6.18 11.23 4.73
C ASN A 367 -4.73 11.70 4.55
N LEU A 368 -4.16 11.31 3.40
CA LEU A 368 -2.82 11.71 2.98
C LEU A 368 -2.80 13.18 2.53
N CYS A 369 -1.76 13.91 2.93
CA CYS A 369 -1.52 15.26 2.41
C CYS A 369 -1.11 15.19 0.94
N THR A 370 -1.90 15.82 0.07
CA THR A 370 -1.68 15.92 -1.37
C THR A 370 -1.77 17.39 -1.81
N PHE A 371 -1.55 17.67 -3.10
CA PHE A 371 -1.81 19.02 -3.64
C PHE A 371 -3.30 19.43 -3.64
N ILE A 372 -4.22 18.50 -3.35
CA ILE A 372 -5.67 18.73 -3.35
C ILE A 372 -6.19 19.06 -1.94
N THR A 373 -5.55 18.55 -0.88
CA THR A 373 -5.83 18.94 0.51
C THR A 373 -5.31 20.35 0.79
N ASP A 374 -5.98 21.10 1.69
CA ASP A 374 -5.42 22.37 2.18
C ASP A 374 -4.00 22.15 2.76
N ARG A 375 -3.23 23.23 2.85
CA ARG A 375 -1.85 23.19 3.37
C ARG A 375 -1.83 22.67 4.80
N LEU A 376 -1.10 21.58 5.01
CA LEU A 376 -0.86 21.04 6.35
C LEU A 376 -0.09 22.09 7.19
N PRO A 377 -0.59 22.46 8.39
CA PRO A 377 0.16 23.28 9.34
C PRO A 377 1.49 22.60 9.71
N LEU A 378 2.58 23.38 9.73
CA LEU A 378 3.93 22.87 10.07
C LEU A 378 4.22 23.05 11.56
N SER A 379 4.94 22.10 12.15
CA SER A 379 5.24 22.10 13.58
C SER A 379 6.00 23.36 14.01
N PRO A 380 5.76 23.87 15.24
CA PRO A 380 6.48 25.01 15.80
C PRO A 380 8.00 24.83 15.76
N GLY A 381 8.74 25.90 15.44
CA GLY A 381 10.20 25.90 15.42
C GLY A 381 10.86 25.15 14.26
N THR A 382 10.08 24.62 13.32
CA THR A 382 10.62 23.97 12.11
C THR A 382 11.00 24.98 11.02
N SER A 383 11.71 24.52 9.98
CA SER A 383 12.01 25.30 8.79
C SER A 383 10.89 25.20 7.73
N PRO A 384 10.79 26.17 6.80
CA PRO A 384 9.86 26.09 5.66
C PRO A 384 10.02 24.81 4.83
N LEU A 385 8.98 24.44 4.08
CA LEU A 385 9.01 23.30 3.18
C LEU A 385 10.04 23.55 2.06
N GLY A 386 10.85 22.53 1.75
CA GLY A 386 11.81 22.62 0.65
C GLY A 386 13.14 23.30 1.01
N SER A 387 13.34 23.68 2.27
CA SER A 387 14.58 24.29 2.75
C SER A 387 15.75 23.29 2.93
N LYS A 388 15.63 22.08 2.37
CA LYS A 388 16.53 20.93 2.60
C LYS A 388 16.59 20.53 4.09
N GLU A 389 15.44 20.59 4.73
CA GLU A 389 15.24 20.24 6.13
C GLU A 389 15.39 18.73 6.40
N CYS A 390 15.74 18.35 7.63
CA CYS A 390 15.69 16.95 8.05
C CYS A 390 14.24 16.52 8.28
N TYR A 391 13.78 15.46 7.60
CA TYR A 391 12.41 14.95 7.72
C TYR A 391 12.09 14.26 9.07
N THR A 392 13.01 14.26 10.04
CA THR A 392 12.76 13.76 11.41
C THR A 392 12.45 14.91 12.39
N CYS A 393 13.11 16.07 12.25
CA CYS A 393 12.92 17.23 13.15
C CYS A 393 12.41 18.50 12.46
N GLY A 394 12.24 18.50 11.13
CA GLY A 394 11.76 19.64 10.34
C GLY A 394 12.73 20.81 10.23
N ILE A 395 13.95 20.72 10.79
CA ILE A 395 14.94 21.81 10.82
C ILE A 395 15.96 21.63 9.68
N ALA A 396 16.29 22.70 8.96
CA ALA A 396 17.47 22.81 8.12
C ALA A 396 18.69 23.21 8.96
N SER A 397 19.69 22.32 9.03
CA SER A 397 20.91 22.53 9.82
C SER A 397 22.15 22.70 8.95
N THR A 398 23.18 23.32 9.51
CA THR A 398 24.54 23.36 8.94
C THR A 398 25.52 22.74 9.94
N PRO A 399 26.16 21.60 9.64
CA PRO A 399 25.99 20.79 8.43
C PRO A 399 24.58 20.18 8.32
N PRO A 400 24.10 19.87 7.10
CA PRO A 400 22.84 19.15 6.92
C PRO A 400 23.02 17.72 7.43
N HIS A 401 22.06 17.25 8.24
CA HIS A 401 22.03 15.90 8.78
C HIS A 401 20.88 15.09 8.16
N LEU A 402 21.05 13.78 8.05
CA LEU A 402 20.01 12.89 7.53
C LEU A 402 19.10 12.38 8.66
N GLY A 403 17.95 11.82 8.31
CA GLY A 403 16.94 11.39 9.30
C GLY A 403 17.42 10.34 10.32
N PHE A 404 18.51 9.61 10.01
CA PHE A 404 19.16 8.66 10.90
C PHE A 404 20.24 9.29 11.81
N ASP A 405 20.86 10.40 11.38
CA ASP A 405 21.79 11.21 12.18
C ASP A 405 21.06 12.21 13.10
N CYS A 406 19.73 12.18 13.11
CA CYS A 406 18.91 13.18 13.78
C CYS A 406 18.85 12.94 15.30
N LEU A 407 19.69 13.67 16.03
CA LEU A 407 19.73 13.69 17.50
C LEU A 407 18.57 14.46 18.16
N ALA A 408 17.48 14.72 17.43
CA ALA A 408 16.31 15.40 18.00
C ALA A 408 15.60 14.51 19.02
N LEU A 409 15.41 15.04 20.23
CA LEU A 409 14.60 14.43 21.29
C LEU A 409 13.17 14.18 20.79
N ASP A 410 12.48 13.16 21.33
CA ASP A 410 11.18 12.73 20.81
C ASP A 410 10.13 13.84 20.76
N HIS A 411 10.14 14.77 21.72
CA HIS A 411 9.23 15.93 21.73
C HIS A 411 9.58 17.03 20.69
N LYS A 412 10.72 16.93 20.01
CA LYS A 412 11.13 17.78 18.87
C LYS A 412 11.08 17.03 17.52
N LYS A 413 10.50 15.82 17.48
CA LYS A 413 10.24 15.11 16.23
C LYS A 413 8.93 15.60 15.63
N ILE A 414 8.92 15.84 14.32
CA ILE A 414 7.70 16.26 13.61
C ILE A 414 6.72 15.09 13.46
N PRO A 415 5.40 15.34 13.40
CA PRO A 415 4.40 14.29 13.15
C PRO A 415 4.66 13.54 11.84
N VAL A 416 4.26 12.26 11.80
CA VAL A 416 4.44 11.38 10.62
C VAL A 416 3.81 11.98 9.36
N ARG A 417 2.64 12.65 9.50
CA ARG A 417 1.94 13.32 8.39
C ARG A 417 2.76 14.50 7.83
N GLU A 418 3.41 15.29 8.69
CA GLU A 418 4.30 16.37 8.27
C GLU A 418 5.59 15.83 7.62
N LYS A 419 6.16 14.75 8.16
CA LYS A 419 7.29 14.03 7.56
C LYS A 419 6.97 13.54 6.14
N GLN A 420 5.79 12.96 5.94
CA GLN A 420 5.31 12.56 4.61
C GLN A 420 5.15 13.77 3.68
N TRP A 421 4.53 14.86 4.17
CA TRP A 421 4.33 16.09 3.40
C TRP A 421 5.64 16.76 2.96
N ARG A 422 6.61 16.91 3.88
CA ARG A 422 7.96 17.40 3.59
C ARG A 422 8.68 16.54 2.56
N THR A 423 8.55 15.21 2.68
CA THR A 423 9.10 14.26 1.71
C THR A 423 8.46 14.44 0.33
N TYR A 424 7.13 14.61 0.26
CA TYR A 424 6.39 14.77 -0.99
C TYR A 424 6.74 16.09 -1.71
N ILE A 425 6.77 17.21 -0.99
CA ILE A 425 7.16 18.52 -1.54
C ILE A 425 8.61 18.51 -2.01
N ASN A 426 9.55 18.01 -1.21
CA ASN A 426 10.95 17.88 -1.65
C ASN A 426 11.11 16.88 -2.83
N LYS A 427 10.29 15.81 -2.90
CA LYS A 427 10.28 14.89 -4.06
C LYS A 427 9.91 15.66 -5.34
N ALA A 428 8.89 16.51 -5.31
CA ALA A 428 8.50 17.34 -6.45
C ALA A 428 9.60 18.38 -6.78
N LEU A 429 10.06 19.16 -5.81
CA LEU A 429 11.05 20.23 -6.04
C LEU A 429 12.38 19.73 -6.63
N TRP A 430 12.84 18.53 -6.26
CA TRP A 430 14.22 18.09 -6.55
C TRP A 430 14.35 16.84 -7.44
N ASN A 431 13.28 16.10 -7.76
CA ASN A 431 13.40 14.95 -8.68
C ASN A 431 13.31 15.31 -10.17
N ALA A 432 12.98 16.55 -10.54
CA ALA A 432 12.98 17.02 -11.92
C ALA A 432 14.42 17.17 -12.47
N GLY A 433 15.07 16.06 -12.82
CA GLY A 433 16.32 16.00 -13.58
C GLY A 433 17.61 16.43 -12.87
N GLN A 434 17.54 16.96 -11.64
CA GLN A 434 18.67 17.58 -10.92
C GLN A 434 19.11 16.80 -9.67
N ARG A 435 19.28 15.48 -9.78
CA ARG A 435 20.22 14.76 -8.90
C ARG A 435 21.60 14.74 -9.53
N SER A 436 22.29 15.87 -9.43
CA SER A 436 23.74 15.82 -9.23
C SER A 436 23.97 14.91 -8.02
N THR A 437 24.51 13.72 -8.26
CA THR A 437 24.82 12.77 -7.18
C THR A 437 25.68 13.47 -6.15
N PRO A 438 25.27 13.56 -4.87
CA PRO A 438 26.23 13.91 -3.83
C PRO A 438 27.25 12.78 -3.82
N GLY A 439 28.45 13.06 -4.33
CA GLY A 439 29.53 12.08 -4.36
C GLY A 439 29.74 11.53 -2.95
N ARG A 440 29.93 10.21 -2.85
CA ARG A 440 30.37 9.56 -1.61
C ARG A 440 31.51 10.41 -1.03
N ARG A 441 31.29 11.00 0.15
CA ARG A 441 32.38 11.62 0.92
C ARG A 441 33.28 10.50 1.43
N SER A 442 34.24 10.10 0.58
CA SER A 442 35.47 9.48 1.03
C SER A 442 36.11 10.43 2.03
N TYR A 443 36.32 9.98 3.27
CA TYR A 443 37.22 10.66 4.20
C TYR A 443 38.66 10.38 3.76
N GLN A 444 39.08 11.03 2.66
CA GLN A 444 40.49 11.21 2.35
C GLN A 444 40.87 12.64 2.72
N ALA A 445 41.79 12.77 3.67
CA ALA A 445 42.40 14.03 4.00
C ALA A 445 43.32 14.44 2.85
N SER A 446 42.94 15.50 2.14
CA SER A 446 43.80 16.24 1.21
C SER A 446 43.71 17.73 1.57
N PRO A 447 44.80 18.50 1.39
CA PRO A 447 44.94 19.81 2.02
C PRO A 447 43.94 20.83 1.48
N ILE A 448 43.53 21.74 2.36
CA ILE A 448 42.57 22.80 2.05
C ILE A 448 43.27 23.86 1.20
N ILE A 449 43.03 23.86 -0.11
CA ILE A 449 43.23 25.07 -0.93
C ILE A 449 42.00 25.96 -0.70
N ALA A 450 42.18 26.97 0.15
CA ALA A 450 41.15 27.98 0.38
C ALA A 450 41.03 28.86 -0.88
N GLN A 451 39.90 28.77 -1.59
CA GLN A 451 39.51 29.83 -2.51
C GLN A 451 39.11 31.06 -1.68
N ILE A 452 40.08 31.95 -1.46
CA ILE A 452 39.84 33.25 -0.84
C ILE A 452 39.03 34.08 -1.86
N ALA A 453 37.73 34.19 -1.62
CA ALA A 453 36.94 35.26 -2.22
C ALA A 453 37.47 36.57 -1.61
N VAL A 454 38.11 37.39 -2.44
CA VAL A 454 38.58 38.72 -2.02
C VAL A 454 37.35 39.60 -1.80
N THR A 455 36.95 39.74 -0.53
CA THR A 455 36.12 40.87 -0.11
C THR A 455 37.00 42.11 -0.02
N ASP A 456 36.43 43.28 -0.33
CA ASP A 456 37.12 44.57 -0.45
C ASP A 456 37.42 45.20 0.95
N ASP A 457 37.68 44.33 1.93
CA ASP A 457 37.87 44.65 3.33
C ASP A 457 39.35 44.99 3.53
N GLY A 458 39.69 46.28 3.41
CA GLY A 458 41.06 46.81 3.35
C GLY A 458 41.94 46.60 4.58
N TYR A 459 42.28 45.34 4.90
CA TYR A 459 43.29 44.96 5.87
C TYR A 459 44.68 44.98 5.20
N ALA A 460 45.58 45.80 5.74
CA ALA A 460 46.95 45.88 5.26
C ALA A 460 47.69 44.56 5.48
N TYR A 461 48.34 44.05 4.43
CA TYR A 461 49.15 42.84 4.46
C TYR A 461 50.39 43.06 5.35
N ASP A 462 50.53 42.26 6.42
CA ASP A 462 51.75 42.24 7.25
C ASP A 462 52.75 41.23 6.68
N PRO A 463 53.87 41.68 6.07
CA PRO A 463 54.85 40.80 5.46
C PRO A 463 55.63 39.93 6.47
N ASN A 464 55.51 40.19 7.78
CA ASN A 464 56.19 39.37 8.80
C ASN A 464 55.45 38.05 9.11
N ILE A 465 54.17 37.93 8.72
CA ILE A 465 53.36 36.73 9.01
C ILE A 465 53.45 35.70 7.87
N TYR A 466 53.68 36.16 6.64
CA TYR A 466 53.77 35.31 5.44
C TYR A 466 54.98 35.72 4.57
N PRO A 467 56.17 35.13 4.80
CA PRO A 467 57.34 35.36 3.95
C PRO A 467 57.10 34.75 2.56
N ALA A 468 56.96 35.61 1.55
CA ALA A 468 56.62 35.22 0.18
C ALA A 468 57.66 34.28 -0.47
N ASP A 469 58.90 34.37 0.00
CA ASP A 469 60.06 33.55 -0.33
C ASP A 469 59.96 32.08 0.16
N SER A 470 58.89 31.72 0.89
CA SER A 470 58.59 30.33 1.29
C SER A 470 57.55 29.61 0.41
N LEU A 471 56.96 30.29 -0.58
CA LEU A 471 55.98 29.69 -1.49
C LEU A 471 56.65 29.17 -2.77
N GLN A 472 56.96 27.86 -2.80
CA GLN A 472 57.27 27.16 -4.05
C GLN A 472 55.96 26.79 -4.76
N PHE A 473 55.83 27.24 -6.01
CA PHE A 473 54.79 26.78 -6.93
C PHE A 473 55.39 25.68 -7.80
N GLU A 474 54.79 24.49 -7.80
CA GLU A 474 55.12 23.43 -8.77
C GLU A 474 54.33 23.67 -10.06
N ASP A 475 55.05 24.01 -11.14
CA ASP A 475 54.48 24.10 -12.48
C ASP A 475 54.19 22.69 -13.03
N ASP A 476 52.92 22.25 -13.05
CA ASP A 476 52.49 21.04 -13.74
C ASP A 476 52.35 21.30 -15.26
N PRO A 477 53.19 20.68 -16.11
CA PRO A 477 53.25 20.99 -17.54
C PRO A 477 52.15 20.31 -18.38
N SER A 478 51.11 19.71 -17.77
CA SER A 478 50.22 18.74 -18.47
C SER A 478 48.84 19.24 -18.94
N SER A 479 48.55 20.56 -18.92
CA SER A 479 47.25 21.12 -19.35
C SER A 479 47.32 22.13 -20.51
N GLY A 480 47.92 21.72 -21.64
CA GLY A 480 47.86 22.46 -22.90
C GLY A 480 46.75 21.98 -23.84
N ASN A 481 45.60 22.66 -23.86
CA ASN A 481 44.55 22.48 -24.88
C ASN A 481 43.96 23.85 -25.27
N GLY A 482 44.76 24.64 -25.97
CA GLY A 482 44.30 25.88 -26.60
C GLY A 482 43.61 25.57 -27.94
N GLN A 483 42.35 25.96 -28.08
CA GLN A 483 41.77 26.26 -29.39
C GLN A 483 41.75 27.78 -29.56
N GLU A 484 42.76 28.31 -30.26
CA GLU A 484 42.72 29.67 -30.77
C GLU A 484 41.76 29.73 -31.96
N SER A 485 40.65 30.45 -31.80
CA SER A 485 39.77 30.82 -32.91
C SER A 485 40.23 32.16 -33.49
N HIS A 486 40.75 32.13 -34.72
CA HIS A 486 41.04 33.33 -35.50
C HIS A 486 39.82 34.28 -35.59
N TYR A 487 40.03 35.56 -35.27
CA TYR A 487 39.58 36.71 -36.05
C TYR A 487 40.42 37.95 -35.72
#